data_AF-A0A3P6Y294-F1
#
_entry.id   AF-A0A3P6Y294-F1
#
_cell.length_a   1.000
_cell.length_b   1.000
_cell.length_c   1.000
_cell.angle_alpha   90.00
_cell.angle_beta   90.00
_cell.angle_gamma   90.00
#
_symmetry.space_group_name_H-M   'P 1'
#
loop_
_entity.id
_entity.type
_entity.pdbx_description
1 polymer ?
#
loop_
_entity_poly.entity_id
_entity_poly.type
_entity_poly.pdbx_seq_one_letter_code
_entity_poly.pdbx_strand_id
1 'polypeptide(L)'
;MSHIFSSTGTNVCGTFYGSTQCCSGWTKGLDGLCTIAICDGNCGERGSCIAPNKCRCEDGRIREDCIVEDDYGYLADEPVRCPLNCNNRGNCINGKCVCESGFRGSACDEEEMGPCFLQTERGVCKDKIKNSGNVTVMMTRNACCASVGAAWGELCQACSNRQSYCGKGYIPLGHKCVDVNECDIPNVCARGICRNTEGSFECNCPRGYVYDAVSVQCRPAQNGCQQDPQPCTPGGRCIPIHESAYFCQCDPGYVAVDGNTRCRREEVALNYCEIFEGKLCKNGECHPTATSYECTCNSGYVPNRFKKQCIKEFNACAMYGNNVCANGQCIPSGRSFRCSCNPGYVPSKDGTLCLDKCQQLGPALCLNGFCVGRPYGDYECLCNYGYQPSTDRKSCIISDPFRTPKPQYSELRLAPPSALSYPNPCDDIAIKRKCTGGFCINLDKGQYECRCFSGYRAVNRNTQCIADYKRQWGM
;
A
#
# COMPACT_ATOMS: atom_id res chain seq x y z
N MET A 1 -54.64 -60.41 -72.78
CA MET A 1 -55.80 -59.90 -72.02
C MET A 1 -55.26 -59.04 -70.89
N SER A 2 -55.82 -57.82 -70.78
CA SER A 2 -55.91 -56.97 -69.57
C SER A 2 -54.63 -56.47 -68.86
N HIS A 3 -54.46 -55.21 -68.47
CA HIS A 3 -55.27 -53.99 -68.53
C HIS A 3 -54.34 -52.76 -68.39
N ILE A 4 -54.46 -51.77 -69.29
CA ILE A 4 -54.97 -50.40 -69.04
C ILE A 4 -54.03 -49.53 -68.18
N PHE A 5 -53.29 -48.65 -68.87
CA PHE A 5 -52.78 -47.39 -68.32
C PHE A 5 -53.94 -46.57 -67.76
N SER A 6 -53.87 -46.17 -66.49
CA SER A 6 -54.18 -44.80 -66.06
C SER A 6 -54.02 -44.68 -64.54
N SER A 7 -52.83 -44.35 -64.06
CA SER A 7 -52.69 -43.56 -62.84
C SER A 7 -52.59 -42.10 -63.30
N THR A 8 -53.72 -41.44 -63.50
CA THR A 8 -53.81 -40.03 -63.89
C THR A 8 -53.13 -39.15 -62.84
N GLY A 9 -51.84 -38.87 -63.02
CA GLY A 9 -51.07 -38.00 -62.14
C GLY A 9 -49.58 -38.15 -62.37
N THR A 10 -48.87 -37.02 -62.35
CA THR A 10 -47.41 -36.97 -62.52
C THR A 10 -46.71 -37.84 -61.46
N ASN A 11 -45.81 -38.73 -61.88
CA ASN A 11 -44.99 -39.61 -61.03
C ASN A 11 -45.76 -40.53 -60.05
N VAL A 12 -46.93 -41.03 -60.47
CA VAL A 12 -47.73 -42.00 -59.70
C VAL A 12 -47.51 -43.41 -60.25
N CYS A 13 -46.91 -44.29 -59.43
CA CYS A 13 -46.58 -45.67 -59.83
C CYS A 13 -47.59 -46.71 -59.30
N GLY A 14 -48.53 -46.31 -58.45
CA GLY A 14 -49.58 -47.21 -57.98
C GLY A 14 -50.63 -46.52 -57.15
N THR A 15 -51.70 -47.26 -56.84
CA THR A 15 -52.78 -46.85 -55.95
C THR A 15 -53.12 -48.03 -55.06
N PHE A 16 -53.00 -47.86 -53.75
CA PHE A 16 -53.24 -48.94 -52.77
C PHE A 16 -54.28 -48.46 -51.76
N TYR A 17 -55.41 -49.18 -51.65
CA TYR A 17 -56.58 -48.83 -50.82
C TYR A 17 -57.05 -47.36 -50.98
N GLY A 18 -57.13 -46.87 -52.23
CA GLY A 18 -57.59 -45.51 -52.53
C GLY A 18 -56.57 -44.40 -52.27
N SER A 19 -55.35 -44.74 -51.82
CA SER A 19 -54.26 -43.79 -51.65
C SER A 19 -53.26 -43.85 -52.82
N THR A 20 -52.99 -42.69 -53.43
CA THR A 20 -51.99 -42.53 -54.50
C THR A 20 -50.59 -42.81 -53.96
N GLN A 21 -49.84 -43.72 -54.58
CA GLN A 21 -48.45 -44.01 -54.26
C GLN A 21 -47.51 -43.39 -55.29
N CYS A 22 -46.57 -42.58 -54.79
CA CYS A 22 -45.55 -41.96 -55.62
C CYS A 22 -44.51 -42.97 -56.06
N CYS A 23 -43.99 -42.80 -57.28
CA CYS A 23 -42.85 -43.55 -57.77
C CYS A 23 -41.63 -43.35 -56.86
N SER A 24 -40.73 -44.33 -56.82
CA SER A 24 -39.47 -44.23 -56.07
C SER A 24 -38.72 -42.93 -56.39
N GLY A 25 -38.31 -42.22 -55.34
CA GLY A 25 -37.65 -40.92 -55.46
C GLY A 25 -38.60 -39.71 -55.53
N TRP A 26 -39.92 -39.90 -55.43
CA TRP A 26 -40.91 -38.83 -55.37
C TRP A 26 -41.78 -38.93 -54.12
N THR A 27 -42.19 -37.79 -53.59
CA THR A 27 -43.12 -37.68 -52.45
C THR A 27 -44.25 -36.69 -52.77
N LYS A 28 -45.29 -36.72 -51.94
CA LYS A 28 -46.47 -35.86 -52.13
C LYS A 28 -46.17 -34.43 -51.72
N GLY A 29 -46.57 -33.49 -52.56
CA GLY A 29 -46.68 -32.08 -52.21
C GLY A 29 -47.85 -31.79 -51.29
N LEU A 30 -47.99 -30.53 -50.88
CA LEU A 30 -49.10 -30.05 -50.06
C LEU A 30 -50.46 -30.21 -50.75
N ASP A 31 -50.46 -30.30 -52.09
CA ASP A 31 -51.61 -30.59 -52.94
C ASP A 31 -51.96 -32.09 -53.04
N GLY A 32 -51.18 -32.96 -52.37
CA GLY A 32 -51.39 -34.40 -52.36
C GLY A 32 -50.92 -35.12 -53.63
N LEU A 33 -50.32 -34.40 -54.58
CA LEU A 33 -49.79 -34.93 -55.85
C LEU A 33 -48.30 -35.28 -55.72
N CYS A 34 -47.81 -36.25 -56.48
CA CYS A 34 -46.44 -36.76 -56.42
C CYS A 34 -45.43 -35.87 -57.16
N THR A 35 -45.32 -34.61 -56.74
CA THR A 35 -44.59 -33.55 -57.44
C THR A 35 -43.29 -33.15 -56.75
N ILE A 36 -43.05 -33.55 -55.50
CA ILE A 36 -41.81 -33.23 -54.78
C ILE A 36 -40.81 -34.35 -55.02
N ALA A 37 -39.68 -34.02 -55.64
CA ALA A 37 -38.57 -34.96 -55.80
C ALA A 37 -37.80 -35.13 -54.48
N ILE A 38 -37.34 -36.35 -54.23
CA ILE A 38 -36.51 -36.71 -53.08
C ILE A 38 -35.06 -36.82 -53.57
N CYS A 39 -34.16 -36.04 -52.98
CA CYS A 39 -32.72 -36.07 -53.24
C CYS A 39 -32.01 -36.54 -51.96
N ASP A 40 -31.37 -37.71 -51.99
CA ASP A 40 -30.86 -38.45 -50.81
C ASP A 40 -29.62 -37.80 -50.14
N GLY A 41 -29.15 -36.66 -50.65
CA GLY A 41 -28.01 -35.90 -50.12
C GLY A 41 -28.30 -34.47 -49.68
N ASN A 42 -29.53 -33.96 -49.85
CA ASN A 42 -29.88 -32.52 -49.90
C ASN A 42 -29.01 -31.76 -50.92
N CYS A 43 -29.62 -30.96 -51.79
CA CYS A 43 -28.91 -30.26 -52.88
C CYS A 43 -27.92 -29.15 -52.42
N GLY A 44 -27.46 -29.17 -51.16
CA GLY A 44 -26.72 -28.10 -50.51
C GLY A 44 -27.59 -26.84 -50.30
N GLU A 45 -27.03 -25.82 -49.66
CA GLU A 45 -27.72 -24.52 -49.47
C GLU A 45 -27.87 -23.72 -50.77
N ARG A 46 -27.12 -24.08 -51.81
CA ARG A 46 -27.04 -23.35 -53.10
C ARG A 46 -27.71 -24.06 -54.27
N GLY A 47 -28.59 -25.03 -53.97
CA GLY A 47 -29.25 -25.83 -54.99
C GLY A 47 -30.65 -26.29 -54.58
N SER A 48 -31.48 -26.54 -55.59
CA SER A 48 -32.86 -27.02 -55.39
C SER A 48 -33.07 -28.37 -56.07
N CYS A 49 -33.72 -29.31 -55.36
CA CYS A 49 -34.05 -30.63 -55.91
C CYS A 49 -35.14 -30.46 -56.98
N ILE A 50 -34.83 -30.83 -58.22
CA ILE A 50 -35.73 -30.67 -59.38
C ILE A 50 -36.23 -32.01 -59.93
N ALA A 51 -35.55 -33.10 -59.61
CA ALA A 51 -35.91 -34.48 -59.92
C ALA A 51 -35.18 -35.42 -58.95
N PRO A 52 -35.56 -36.71 -58.83
CA PRO A 52 -34.95 -37.61 -57.87
C PRO A 52 -33.43 -37.65 -58.04
N ASN A 53 -32.70 -37.35 -56.97
CA ASN A 53 -31.24 -37.19 -56.96
C ASN A 53 -30.69 -36.27 -58.07
N LYS A 54 -31.46 -35.26 -58.50
CA LYS A 54 -31.02 -34.23 -59.44
C LYS A 54 -31.34 -32.84 -58.91
N CYS A 55 -30.28 -32.07 -58.73
CA CYS A 55 -30.27 -30.72 -58.19
C CYS A 55 -29.98 -29.71 -59.29
N ARG A 56 -30.74 -28.61 -59.30
CA ARG A 56 -30.42 -27.41 -60.08
C ARG A 56 -29.64 -26.45 -59.19
N CYS A 57 -28.43 -26.13 -59.59
CA CYS A 57 -27.51 -25.31 -58.82
C CYS A 57 -27.61 -23.84 -59.23
N GLU A 58 -27.16 -22.94 -58.35
CA GLU A 58 -27.12 -21.50 -58.59
C GLU A 58 -26.27 -21.11 -59.83
N ASP A 59 -25.28 -21.94 -60.19
CA ASP A 59 -24.48 -21.80 -61.43
C ASP A 59 -25.23 -22.22 -62.71
N GLY A 60 -26.50 -22.65 -62.58
CA GLY A 60 -27.37 -23.07 -63.68
C GLY A 60 -27.18 -24.51 -64.15
N ARG A 61 -26.21 -25.26 -63.61
CA ARG A 61 -25.98 -26.66 -63.98
C ARG A 61 -26.91 -27.59 -63.21
N ILE A 62 -27.14 -28.78 -63.78
CA ILE A 62 -27.92 -29.85 -63.15
C ILE A 62 -26.95 -30.98 -62.77
N ARG A 63 -26.87 -31.30 -61.48
CA ARG A 63 -25.94 -32.27 -60.88
C ARG A 63 -26.64 -33.10 -59.79
N GLU A 64 -25.99 -34.09 -59.20
CA GLU A 64 -26.59 -34.89 -58.11
C GLU A 64 -26.59 -34.16 -56.76
N ASP A 65 -25.61 -33.27 -56.55
CA ASP A 65 -25.57 -32.24 -55.52
C ASP A 65 -25.00 -30.93 -56.10
N CYS A 66 -25.18 -29.81 -55.40
CA CYS A 66 -24.66 -28.50 -55.83
C CYS A 66 -23.38 -28.11 -55.09
N ILE A 67 -22.60 -29.09 -54.67
CA ILE A 67 -21.29 -28.89 -54.09
C ILE A 67 -20.34 -28.67 -55.28
N VAL A 68 -19.75 -27.48 -55.36
CA VAL A 68 -18.78 -27.17 -56.41
C VAL A 68 -17.42 -27.66 -55.94
N GLU A 69 -17.01 -28.84 -56.39
CA GLU A 69 -15.60 -29.24 -56.38
C GLU A 69 -14.87 -28.46 -57.47
N ASP A 70 -13.76 -27.79 -57.13
CA ASP A 70 -12.77 -27.41 -58.12
C ASP A 70 -11.95 -28.65 -58.55
N ASP A 71 -11.10 -28.50 -59.57
CA ASP A 71 -10.39 -29.56 -60.31
C ASP A 71 -9.44 -30.45 -59.45
N TYR A 72 -9.52 -30.35 -58.12
CA TYR A 72 -8.74 -31.08 -57.12
C TYR A 72 -9.56 -31.73 -55.98
N GLY A 73 -10.90 -31.67 -55.99
CA GLY A 73 -11.75 -32.52 -55.14
C GLY A 73 -11.61 -32.34 -53.62
N TYR A 74 -11.68 -31.10 -53.11
CA TYR A 74 -11.69 -30.85 -51.65
C TYR A 74 -12.97 -30.16 -51.16
N LEU A 75 -13.51 -30.70 -50.06
CA LEU A 75 -14.69 -30.28 -49.31
C LEU A 75 -14.66 -28.79 -48.94
N ALA A 76 -15.81 -28.11 -49.08
CA ALA A 76 -16.07 -26.78 -48.53
C ALA A 76 -16.19 -26.84 -46.99
N ASP A 77 -15.04 -27.02 -46.34
CA ASP A 77 -14.76 -26.59 -44.97
C ASP A 77 -13.23 -26.52 -44.80
N GLU A 78 -12.55 -25.75 -45.66
CA GLU A 78 -11.15 -25.41 -45.39
C GLU A 78 -11.14 -24.49 -44.15
N PRO A 79 -10.43 -24.86 -43.06
CA PRO A 79 -10.22 -23.94 -41.96
C PRO A 79 -9.57 -22.69 -42.56
N VAL A 80 -10.14 -21.52 -42.28
CA VAL A 80 -9.64 -20.25 -42.81
C VAL A 80 -8.19 -20.06 -42.33
N ARG A 81 -7.23 -20.50 -43.15
CA ARG A 81 -5.81 -20.56 -42.81
C ARG A 81 -5.19 -19.21 -43.08
N CYS A 82 -4.56 -18.65 -42.05
CA CYS A 82 -3.78 -17.45 -42.22
C CYS A 82 -2.42 -17.75 -42.87
N PRO A 83 -1.87 -16.81 -43.67
CA PRO A 83 -0.54 -16.94 -44.26
C PRO A 83 0.51 -17.32 -43.22
N LEU A 84 1.17 -18.46 -43.40
CA LEU A 84 2.21 -19.00 -42.50
C LEU A 84 1.81 -19.02 -41.01
N ASN A 85 0.51 -19.18 -40.69
CA ASN A 85 -0.02 -19.05 -39.32
C ASN A 85 0.40 -17.75 -38.62
N CYS A 86 0.49 -16.65 -39.37
CA CYS A 86 0.97 -15.36 -38.89
C CYS A 86 2.37 -15.43 -38.25
N ASN A 87 3.18 -16.42 -38.63
CA ASN A 87 4.48 -16.76 -38.05
C ASN A 87 4.49 -16.86 -36.52
N ASN A 88 3.32 -17.13 -35.91
CA ASN A 88 3.07 -17.05 -34.45
C ASN A 88 3.37 -15.66 -33.83
N ARG A 89 3.28 -14.59 -34.62
CA ARG A 89 3.52 -13.18 -34.25
C ARG A 89 2.29 -12.30 -34.51
N GLY A 90 1.11 -12.90 -34.48
CA GLY A 90 -0.14 -12.24 -34.81
C GLY A 90 -1.34 -13.14 -34.58
N ASN A 91 -2.52 -12.53 -34.52
CA ASN A 91 -3.79 -13.24 -34.41
C ASN A 91 -4.38 -13.45 -35.80
N CYS A 92 -4.78 -14.69 -36.08
CA CYS A 92 -5.48 -15.03 -37.31
C CYS A 92 -6.97 -14.68 -37.17
N ILE A 93 -7.47 -13.76 -37.99
CA ILE A 93 -8.87 -13.34 -38.00
C ILE A 93 -9.37 -13.42 -39.44
N ASN A 94 -10.27 -14.37 -39.72
CA ASN A 94 -10.88 -14.59 -41.04
C ASN A 94 -9.83 -14.66 -42.18
N GLY A 95 -8.71 -15.37 -41.95
CA GLY A 95 -7.70 -15.62 -42.98
C GLY A 95 -6.71 -14.49 -43.19
N LYS A 96 -6.86 -13.41 -42.42
CA LYS A 96 -5.93 -12.29 -42.39
C LYS A 96 -5.21 -12.24 -41.05
N CYS A 97 -3.90 -12.02 -41.11
CA CYS A 97 -3.12 -11.80 -39.91
C CYS A 97 -3.28 -10.37 -39.39
N VAL A 98 -3.64 -10.26 -38.11
CA VAL A 98 -3.51 -9.03 -37.33
C VAL A 98 -2.24 -9.16 -36.51
N CYS A 99 -1.19 -8.47 -36.95
CA CYS A 99 0.13 -8.61 -36.36
C CYS A 99 0.22 -8.02 -34.96
N GLU A 100 1.00 -8.68 -34.12
CA GLU A 100 1.44 -8.09 -32.87
C GLU A 100 2.29 -6.85 -33.15
N SER A 101 2.31 -5.92 -32.20
CA SER A 101 3.05 -4.68 -32.37
C SER A 101 4.52 -4.94 -32.67
N GLY A 102 5.09 -4.24 -33.66
CA GLY A 102 6.46 -4.47 -34.12
C GLY A 102 6.59 -5.41 -35.31
N PHE A 103 5.49 -5.98 -35.80
CA PHE A 103 5.46 -6.81 -37.01
C PHE A 103 4.41 -6.30 -38.01
N ARG A 104 4.69 -6.49 -39.30
CA ARG A 104 3.82 -6.16 -40.42
C ARG A 104 3.90 -7.22 -41.53
N GLY A 105 3.21 -6.97 -42.63
CA GLY A 105 3.10 -7.93 -43.74
C GLY A 105 1.85 -8.81 -43.61
N SER A 106 1.51 -9.52 -44.68
CA SER A 106 0.31 -10.38 -44.72
C SER A 106 0.44 -11.61 -43.81
N ALA A 107 1.67 -11.99 -43.44
CA ALA A 107 2.01 -13.11 -42.58
C ALA A 107 2.71 -12.70 -41.27
N CYS A 108 2.86 -11.40 -40.96
CA CYS A 108 3.60 -10.90 -39.79
C CYS A 108 5.07 -11.33 -39.73
N ASP A 109 5.69 -11.47 -40.89
CA ASP A 109 7.08 -11.87 -41.11
C ASP A 109 8.04 -10.68 -41.21
N GLU A 110 7.52 -9.49 -41.47
CA GLU A 110 8.34 -8.27 -41.55
C GLU A 110 8.41 -7.56 -40.20
N GLU A 111 9.61 -7.19 -39.76
CA GLU A 111 9.79 -6.37 -38.57
C GLU A 111 9.54 -4.89 -38.89
N GLU A 112 8.69 -4.24 -38.09
CA GLU A 112 8.50 -2.79 -38.16
C GLU A 112 9.66 -2.07 -37.47
N MET A 113 10.11 -0.98 -38.09
CA MET A 113 11.08 -0.05 -37.49
C MET A 113 10.34 1.15 -36.92
N GLY A 114 10.67 1.52 -35.68
CA GLY A 114 10.00 2.61 -34.99
C GLY A 114 10.90 3.26 -33.93
N PRO A 115 10.49 4.42 -33.39
CA PRO A 115 11.24 5.10 -32.35
C PRO A 115 11.24 4.28 -31.07
N CYS A 116 12.39 4.23 -30.41
CA CYS A 116 12.53 3.67 -29.06
C CYS A 116 12.55 4.81 -28.03
N PHE A 117 11.87 4.60 -26.91
CA PHE A 117 11.76 5.59 -25.83
C PHE A 117 12.32 5.02 -24.54
N LEU A 118 13.16 5.78 -23.87
CA LEU A 118 13.82 5.36 -22.63
C LEU A 118 12.88 5.45 -21.42
N GLN A 119 11.82 6.26 -21.51
CA GLN A 119 10.91 6.51 -20.40
C GLN A 119 9.44 6.57 -20.82
N THR A 120 8.57 6.23 -19.88
CA THR A 120 7.13 6.49 -19.97
C THR A 120 6.63 7.13 -18.70
N GLU A 121 5.85 8.21 -18.80
CA GLU A 121 5.21 8.86 -17.66
C GLU A 121 3.71 9.00 -17.94
N ARG A 122 2.88 8.35 -17.10
CA ARG A 122 1.40 8.35 -17.25
C ARG A 122 0.91 7.98 -18.66
N GLY A 123 1.60 7.03 -19.31
CA GLY A 123 1.28 6.58 -20.68
C GLY A 123 1.81 7.47 -21.79
N VAL A 124 2.57 8.52 -21.47
CA VAL A 124 3.25 9.38 -22.46
C VAL A 124 4.71 8.97 -22.55
N CYS A 125 5.18 8.72 -23.78
CA CYS A 125 6.58 8.39 -24.02
C CYS A 125 7.47 9.63 -23.98
N LYS A 126 8.62 9.47 -23.33
CA LYS A 126 9.65 10.51 -23.20
C LYS A 126 11.01 9.96 -23.63
N ASP A 127 11.89 10.87 -24.01
CA ASP A 127 13.28 10.59 -24.36
C ASP A 127 13.44 9.53 -25.46
N LYS A 128 13.13 9.96 -26.69
CA LYS A 128 13.44 9.18 -27.90
C LYS A 128 14.95 8.95 -27.99
N ILE A 129 15.35 7.72 -28.30
CA ILE A 129 16.75 7.43 -28.66
C ILE A 129 17.08 8.18 -29.94
N LYS A 130 18.15 8.96 -29.89
CA LYS A 130 18.68 9.74 -31.01
C LYS A 130 20.13 9.37 -31.23
N ASN A 131 20.65 9.63 -32.41
CA ASN A 131 22.09 9.56 -32.68
C ASN A 131 22.81 10.85 -32.24
N SER A 132 24.13 10.92 -32.39
CA SER A 132 24.92 12.09 -32.01
C SER A 132 24.56 13.37 -32.80
N GLY A 133 23.89 13.23 -33.94
CA GLY A 133 23.34 14.35 -34.72
C GLY A 133 21.94 14.80 -34.28
N ASN A 134 21.44 14.33 -33.13
CA ASN A 134 20.10 14.63 -32.61
C ASN A 134 18.95 14.15 -33.54
N VAL A 135 19.22 13.14 -34.37
CA VAL A 135 18.24 12.49 -35.25
C VAL A 135 17.69 11.25 -34.55
N THR A 136 16.36 11.08 -34.51
CA THR A 136 15.70 9.90 -33.94
C THR A 136 16.16 8.63 -34.66
N VAL A 137 16.55 7.63 -33.88
CA VAL A 137 16.95 6.32 -34.40
C VAL A 137 15.73 5.42 -34.42
N MET A 138 15.48 4.82 -35.59
CA MET A 138 14.46 3.79 -35.76
C MET A 138 15.08 2.42 -35.53
N MET A 139 14.44 1.59 -34.74
CA MET A 139 14.89 0.22 -34.45
C MET A 139 13.68 -0.71 -34.33
N THR A 140 13.93 -2.02 -34.31
CA THR A 140 12.87 -3.01 -34.15
C THR A 140 12.38 -3.01 -32.70
N ARG A 141 11.12 -3.40 -32.50
CA ARG A 141 10.53 -3.46 -31.16
C ARG A 141 11.33 -4.36 -30.22
N ASN A 142 11.82 -5.48 -30.73
CA ASN A 142 12.63 -6.42 -29.96
C ASN A 142 13.95 -5.80 -29.52
N ALA A 143 14.67 -5.13 -30.42
CA ALA A 143 15.92 -4.45 -30.07
C ALA A 143 15.70 -3.38 -28.99
N CYS A 144 14.61 -2.62 -29.06
CA CYS A 144 14.25 -1.61 -28.06
C CYS A 144 13.81 -2.23 -26.72
N CYS A 145 12.79 -3.08 -26.74
CA CYS A 145 12.11 -3.57 -25.53
C CYS A 145 12.86 -4.68 -24.81
N ALA A 146 13.73 -5.43 -25.49
CA ALA A 146 14.59 -6.40 -24.84
C ALA A 146 15.71 -5.72 -24.04
N SER A 147 16.06 -4.47 -24.35
CA SER A 147 17.23 -3.79 -23.79
C SER A 147 16.87 -2.56 -22.93
N VAL A 148 17.10 -1.36 -23.45
CA VAL A 148 17.06 -0.05 -22.78
C VAL A 148 15.70 0.63 -22.87
N GLY A 149 14.81 0.17 -23.75
CA GLY A 149 13.54 0.80 -24.05
C GLY A 149 12.45 0.53 -23.02
N ALA A 150 11.74 1.58 -22.62
CA ALA A 150 10.51 1.51 -21.84
C ALA A 150 9.26 1.42 -22.74
N ALA A 151 9.33 1.97 -23.95
CA ALA A 151 8.26 1.91 -24.94
C ALA A 151 8.81 2.03 -26.36
N TRP A 152 8.00 1.64 -27.33
CA TRP A 152 8.39 1.57 -28.73
C TRP A 152 7.26 1.94 -29.69
N GLY A 153 7.63 2.48 -30.87
CA GLY A 153 6.73 2.75 -31.98
C GLY A 153 6.05 4.12 -31.91
N GLU A 154 5.50 4.60 -33.03
CA GLU A 154 4.85 5.92 -33.11
C GLU A 154 3.66 6.07 -32.15
N LEU A 155 2.99 4.95 -31.85
CA LEU A 155 1.86 4.89 -30.92
C LEU A 155 2.27 4.74 -29.46
N CYS A 156 3.57 4.83 -29.13
CA CYS A 156 4.06 4.78 -27.75
C CYS A 156 3.61 3.50 -27.00
N GLN A 157 3.84 2.34 -27.60
CA GLN A 157 3.45 1.07 -27.00
C GLN A 157 4.45 0.68 -25.91
N ALA A 158 3.98 0.58 -24.67
CA ALA A 158 4.82 0.17 -23.55
C ALA A 158 5.46 -1.20 -23.80
N CYS A 159 6.74 -1.31 -23.50
CA CYS A 159 7.45 -2.58 -23.52
C CYS A 159 6.93 -3.44 -22.37
N SER A 160 6.36 -4.61 -22.68
CA SER A 160 5.88 -5.53 -21.65
C SER A 160 6.96 -6.54 -21.31
N ASN A 161 7.28 -6.69 -20.02
CA ASN A 161 8.20 -7.73 -19.53
C ASN A 161 7.70 -9.17 -19.76
N ARG A 162 6.49 -9.37 -20.32
CA ARG A 162 5.92 -10.68 -20.64
C ARG A 162 6.12 -11.13 -22.10
N GLN A 163 6.81 -10.34 -22.93
CA GLN A 163 6.77 -10.54 -24.39
C GLN A 163 7.90 -11.40 -25.00
N SER A 164 8.91 -11.82 -24.24
CA SER A 164 9.91 -12.77 -24.75
C SER A 164 10.20 -13.90 -23.74
N TYR A 165 10.29 -15.14 -24.25
CA TYR A 165 10.72 -16.29 -23.43
C TYR A 165 12.21 -16.20 -23.05
N CYS A 166 12.98 -15.38 -23.78
CA CYS A 166 14.41 -15.15 -23.52
C CYS A 166 14.69 -14.20 -22.35
N GLY A 167 13.68 -13.47 -21.86
CA GLY A 167 13.86 -12.47 -20.82
C GLY A 167 14.52 -11.18 -21.31
N LYS A 168 14.88 -10.30 -20.37
CA LYS A 168 15.53 -9.01 -20.64
C LYS A 168 17.01 -9.22 -20.99
N GLY A 169 17.53 -8.46 -21.95
CA GLY A 169 18.89 -8.54 -22.48
C GLY A 169 19.06 -9.49 -23.66
N TYR A 170 17.99 -10.22 -24.07
CA TYR A 170 18.08 -11.24 -25.09
C TYR A 170 16.94 -11.18 -26.10
N ILE A 171 17.25 -11.45 -27.37
CA ILE A 171 16.28 -11.60 -28.45
C ILE A 171 16.22 -13.05 -28.96
N PRO A 172 15.04 -13.56 -29.33
CA PRO A 172 14.88 -14.91 -29.85
C PRO A 172 15.34 -15.02 -31.30
N LEU A 173 16.31 -15.89 -31.58
CA LEU A 173 16.73 -16.29 -32.92
C LEU A 173 16.52 -17.80 -33.09
N GLY A 174 15.34 -18.17 -33.60
CA GLY A 174 14.88 -19.56 -33.62
C GLY A 174 14.57 -20.07 -32.21
N HIS A 175 15.21 -21.18 -31.80
CA HIS A 175 15.12 -21.74 -30.44
C HIS A 175 16.24 -21.27 -29.50
N LYS A 176 17.05 -20.30 -29.92
CA LYS A 176 18.17 -19.77 -29.14
C LYS A 176 17.88 -18.34 -28.72
N CYS A 177 18.34 -17.98 -27.53
CA CYS A 177 18.36 -16.61 -27.04
C CYS A 177 19.74 -16.03 -27.34
N VAL A 178 19.76 -14.92 -28.08
CA VAL A 178 20.99 -14.22 -28.43
C VAL A 178 21.04 -12.92 -27.66
N ASP A 179 22.19 -12.67 -27.05
CA ASP A 179 22.49 -11.45 -26.31
C ASP A 179 22.28 -10.21 -27.19
N VAL A 180 21.63 -9.18 -26.64
CA VAL A 180 21.49 -7.88 -27.30
C VAL A 180 22.70 -7.06 -26.93
N ASN A 181 23.53 -6.72 -27.91
CA ASN A 181 24.63 -5.79 -27.66
C ASN A 181 24.09 -4.35 -27.57
N GLU A 182 23.84 -3.85 -26.35
CA GLU A 182 23.33 -2.48 -26.18
C GLU A 182 24.35 -1.41 -26.60
N CYS A 183 25.64 -1.74 -26.70
CA CYS A 183 26.65 -0.81 -27.20
C CYS A 183 26.50 -0.49 -28.69
N ASP A 184 25.76 -1.31 -29.44
CA ASP A 184 25.44 -1.04 -30.85
C ASP A 184 24.26 -0.04 -30.99
N ILE A 185 23.54 0.23 -29.90
CA ILE A 185 22.44 1.20 -29.87
C ILE A 185 23.03 2.63 -29.78
N PRO A 186 22.67 3.55 -30.70
CA PRO A 186 23.26 4.88 -30.72
C PRO A 186 23.03 5.67 -29.43
N ASN A 187 24.05 6.41 -28.99
CA ASN A 187 24.08 7.23 -27.77
C ASN A 187 23.87 6.47 -26.45
N VAL A 188 23.85 5.12 -26.44
CA VAL A 188 24.05 4.36 -25.20
C VAL A 188 25.45 4.66 -24.67
N CYS A 189 25.54 4.88 -23.35
CA CYS A 189 26.76 5.35 -22.68
C CYS A 189 27.35 6.62 -23.28
N ALA A 190 26.54 7.54 -23.83
CA ALA A 190 27.06 8.81 -24.35
C ALA A 190 27.98 9.47 -23.33
N ARG A 191 29.15 9.95 -23.79
CA ARG A 191 30.24 10.51 -22.97
C ARG A 191 30.99 9.51 -22.07
N GLY A 192 30.84 8.20 -22.29
CA GLY A 192 31.61 7.14 -21.66
C GLY A 192 32.04 6.06 -22.65
N ILE A 193 32.63 4.98 -22.14
CA ILE A 193 33.01 3.80 -22.91
C ILE A 193 32.01 2.68 -22.59
N CYS A 194 31.28 2.21 -23.59
CA CYS A 194 30.36 1.08 -23.44
C CYS A 194 31.12 -0.24 -23.51
N ARG A 195 30.77 -1.18 -22.63
CA ARG A 195 31.24 -2.56 -22.64
C ARG A 195 30.03 -3.50 -22.61
N ASN A 196 29.88 -4.32 -23.64
CA ASN A 196 28.84 -5.33 -23.65
C ASN A 196 29.15 -6.47 -22.67
N THR A 197 28.14 -6.99 -22.02
CA THR A 197 28.21 -8.13 -21.10
C THR A 197 27.06 -9.08 -21.40
N GLU A 198 27.15 -10.34 -20.99
CA GLU A 198 26.08 -11.30 -21.30
C GLU A 198 24.78 -10.93 -20.56
N GLY A 199 23.76 -10.52 -21.33
CA GLY A 199 22.44 -10.07 -20.90
C GLY A 199 22.37 -8.60 -20.46
N SER A 200 23.44 -7.81 -20.61
CA SER A 200 23.48 -6.41 -20.20
C SER A 200 24.71 -5.65 -20.73
N PHE A 201 24.96 -4.45 -20.24
CA PHE A 201 26.12 -3.64 -20.60
C PHE A 201 26.58 -2.77 -19.44
N GLU A 202 27.85 -2.36 -19.48
CA GLU A 202 28.46 -1.47 -18.51
C GLU A 202 28.94 -0.19 -19.19
N CYS A 203 28.52 0.96 -18.66
CA CYS A 203 29.05 2.27 -19.07
C CYS A 203 30.21 2.68 -18.15
N ASN A 204 31.43 2.64 -18.68
CA ASN A 204 32.60 3.19 -18.01
C ASN A 204 32.63 4.71 -18.23
N CYS A 205 32.08 5.45 -17.26
CA CYS A 205 32.06 6.91 -17.31
C CYS A 205 33.43 7.51 -16.93
N PRO A 206 33.86 8.59 -17.61
CA PRO A 206 35.10 9.28 -17.27
C PRO A 206 34.98 9.97 -15.90
N ARG A 207 36.12 10.39 -15.33
CA ARG A 207 36.15 11.13 -14.05
C ARG A 207 35.22 12.35 -14.11
N GLY A 208 34.45 12.54 -13.05
CA GLY A 208 33.46 13.63 -12.95
C GLY A 208 32.15 13.36 -13.69
N TYR A 209 31.95 12.14 -14.20
CA TYR A 209 30.68 11.68 -14.79
C TYR A 209 30.21 10.40 -14.08
N VAL A 210 28.90 10.21 -14.00
CA VAL A 210 28.26 9.02 -13.42
C VAL A 210 27.24 8.46 -14.40
N TYR A 211 27.06 7.14 -14.36
CA TYR A 211 26.05 6.46 -15.17
C TYR A 211 24.64 6.80 -14.66
N ASP A 212 23.78 7.22 -15.56
CA ASP A 212 22.37 7.47 -15.30
C ASP A 212 21.51 6.39 -15.95
N ALA A 213 20.94 5.50 -15.15
CA ALA A 213 20.11 4.40 -15.62
C ALA A 213 18.82 4.87 -16.34
N VAL A 214 18.41 6.13 -16.15
CA VAL A 214 17.24 6.74 -16.79
C VAL A 214 17.55 7.14 -18.23
N SER A 215 18.55 8.00 -18.44
CA SER A 215 18.95 8.44 -19.78
C SER A 215 19.88 7.45 -20.49
N VAL A 216 20.35 6.42 -19.78
CA VAL A 216 21.27 5.37 -20.25
C VAL A 216 22.59 5.97 -20.75
N GLN A 217 23.04 7.05 -20.10
CA GLN A 217 24.18 7.87 -20.52
C GLN A 217 25.05 8.25 -19.33
N CYS A 218 26.29 8.65 -19.61
CA CYS A 218 27.15 9.26 -18.60
C CYS A 218 26.81 10.76 -18.50
N ARG A 219 26.22 11.15 -17.37
CA ARG A 219 25.95 12.55 -17.06
C ARG A 219 27.01 13.11 -16.11
N PRO A 220 27.29 14.42 -16.11
CA PRO A 220 28.17 15.01 -15.12
C PRO A 220 27.73 14.60 -13.72
N ALA A 221 28.69 14.15 -12.90
CA ALA A 221 28.46 13.79 -11.51
C ALA A 221 27.92 15.04 -10.81
N GLN A 222 26.62 15.03 -10.49
CA GLN A 222 26.05 16.10 -9.68
C GLN A 222 26.66 15.98 -8.28
N ASN A 223 27.29 17.05 -7.82
CA ASN A 223 27.74 17.09 -6.44
C ASN A 223 26.52 17.15 -5.50
N GLY A 224 26.71 16.81 -4.23
CA GLY A 224 25.61 16.78 -3.27
C GLY A 224 24.83 18.10 -3.15
N CYS A 225 25.48 19.24 -3.43
CA CYS A 225 24.86 20.57 -3.43
C CYS A 225 24.01 20.88 -4.67
N GLN A 226 24.11 20.09 -5.72
CA GLN A 226 23.31 20.23 -6.95
C GLN A 226 22.10 19.29 -6.96
N GLN A 227 22.17 18.17 -6.25
CA GLN A 227 21.05 17.24 -6.10
C GLN A 227 19.97 17.80 -5.17
N ASP A 228 20.38 18.37 -4.05
CA ASP A 228 19.52 19.17 -3.18
C ASP A 228 20.01 20.64 -3.25
N PRO A 229 19.20 21.58 -3.75
CA PRO A 229 19.57 22.99 -3.81
C PRO A 229 19.64 23.68 -2.43
N GLN A 230 19.05 23.09 -1.38
CA GLN A 230 18.92 23.73 -0.05
C GLN A 230 19.28 22.86 1.17
N PRO A 231 20.29 21.96 1.13
CA PRO A 231 20.58 21.01 2.21
C PRO A 231 21.09 21.69 3.49
N CYS A 232 21.60 22.93 3.39
CA CYS A 232 22.16 23.70 4.50
C CYS A 232 21.27 24.84 5.01
N THR A 233 20.03 24.95 4.52
CA THR A 233 19.10 26.00 4.96
C THR A 233 18.50 25.67 6.35
N PRO A 234 18.20 26.67 7.21
CA PRO A 234 18.20 28.12 6.96
C PRO A 234 19.44 28.90 7.46
N GLY A 235 20.65 28.31 7.47
CA GLY A 235 21.81 29.03 8.01
C GLY A 235 23.16 28.43 7.66
N GLY A 236 23.40 28.20 6.38
CA GLY A 236 24.70 27.78 5.89
C GLY A 236 24.76 27.66 4.38
N ARG A 237 25.99 27.62 3.87
CA ARG A 237 26.29 27.36 2.46
C ARG A 237 26.77 25.92 2.26
N CYS A 238 26.29 25.28 1.21
CA CYS A 238 26.73 23.94 0.83
C CYS A 238 28.08 23.99 0.13
N ILE A 239 29.02 23.15 0.55
CA ILE A 239 30.35 23.00 -0.02
C ILE A 239 30.49 21.57 -0.58
N PRO A 240 30.66 21.39 -1.89
CA PRO A 240 30.79 20.07 -2.49
C PRO A 240 32.13 19.42 -2.15
N ILE A 241 32.12 18.10 -1.93
CA ILE A 241 33.30 17.24 -1.80
C ILE A 241 33.33 16.29 -3.03
N HIS A 242 34.04 15.15 -2.95
CA HIS A 242 34.13 14.15 -4.02
C HIS A 242 32.78 13.46 -4.26
N GLU A 243 32.43 13.25 -5.53
CA GLU A 243 31.17 12.61 -5.96
C GLU A 243 29.92 13.33 -5.39
N SER A 244 29.02 12.59 -4.73
CA SER A 244 27.79 13.10 -4.11
C SER A 244 28.02 13.64 -2.70
N ALA A 245 29.23 13.52 -2.13
CA ALA A 245 29.52 14.02 -0.80
C ALA A 245 29.57 15.54 -0.76
N TYR A 246 29.11 16.13 0.34
CA TYR A 246 29.12 17.56 0.59
C TYR A 246 29.17 17.82 2.10
N PHE A 247 29.52 19.05 2.49
CA PHE A 247 29.35 19.50 3.86
C PHE A 247 28.77 20.93 3.89
N CYS A 248 28.15 21.29 5.01
CA CYS A 248 27.59 22.60 5.23
C CYS A 248 28.56 23.46 6.02
N GLN A 249 28.90 24.63 5.48
CA GLN A 249 29.53 25.68 6.25
C GLN A 249 28.44 26.57 6.83
N CYS A 250 28.20 26.46 8.14
CA CYS A 250 27.12 27.17 8.82
C CYS A 250 27.45 28.65 9.06
N ASP A 251 26.42 29.49 8.98
CA ASP A 251 26.47 30.91 9.28
C ASP A 251 26.55 31.15 10.80
N PRO A 252 26.98 32.33 11.27
CA PRO A 252 27.00 32.65 12.70
C PRO A 252 25.64 32.41 13.39
N GLY A 253 25.66 31.71 14.52
CA GLY A 253 24.45 31.31 15.26
C GLY A 253 23.84 29.98 14.79
N TYR A 254 24.48 29.29 13.83
CA TYR A 254 24.14 27.94 13.42
C TYR A 254 25.30 26.99 13.65
N VAL A 255 24.99 25.77 14.08
CA VAL A 255 25.93 24.68 14.27
C VAL A 255 25.67 23.55 13.27
N ALA A 256 26.76 22.96 12.80
CA ALA A 256 26.74 21.77 11.98
C ALA A 256 26.19 20.58 12.76
N VAL A 257 25.19 19.90 12.20
CA VAL A 257 24.63 18.68 12.78
C VAL A 257 24.60 17.56 11.74
N ASP A 258 24.37 16.32 12.20
CA ASP A 258 24.29 15.13 11.36
C ASP A 258 25.52 14.93 10.45
N GLY A 259 26.71 14.94 11.05
CA GLY A 259 27.95 14.70 10.32
C GLY A 259 28.32 15.84 9.36
N ASN A 260 27.94 17.08 9.68
CA ASN A 260 28.23 18.30 8.91
C ASN A 260 27.41 18.41 7.61
N THR A 261 26.28 17.73 7.51
CA THR A 261 25.43 17.71 6.31
C THR A 261 24.22 18.65 6.39
N ARG A 262 23.99 19.28 7.55
CA ARG A 262 22.93 20.27 7.75
C ARG A 262 23.31 21.28 8.85
N CYS A 263 22.71 22.47 8.80
CA CYS A 263 22.91 23.52 9.80
C CYS A 263 21.66 23.68 10.66
N ARG A 264 21.83 23.71 11.97
CA ARG A 264 20.74 23.98 12.92
C ARG A 264 21.09 25.22 13.72
N ARG A 265 20.11 26.11 13.94
CA ARG A 265 20.32 27.26 14.82
C ARG A 265 20.74 26.74 16.20
N GLU A 266 21.86 27.21 16.69
CA GLU A 266 22.20 27.02 18.09
C GLU A 266 21.21 27.89 18.88
N GLU A 267 20.27 27.26 19.58
CA GLU A 267 19.51 27.96 20.61
C GLU A 267 20.50 28.29 21.72
N VAL A 268 21.27 29.36 21.52
CA VAL A 268 21.96 30.00 22.64
C VAL A 268 20.82 30.40 23.56
N ALA A 269 20.74 29.76 24.73
CA ALA A 269 19.78 30.11 25.75
C ALA A 269 20.09 31.57 26.17
N LEU A 270 19.43 32.52 25.50
CA LEU A 270 19.59 33.93 25.81
C LEU A 270 19.06 34.12 27.23
N ASN A 271 19.93 34.53 28.15
CA ASN A 271 19.50 34.86 29.49
C ASN A 271 18.79 36.22 29.46
N TYR A 272 17.49 36.20 29.18
CA TYR A 272 16.65 37.41 29.14
C TYR A 272 16.70 38.19 30.46
N CYS A 273 16.91 37.52 31.60
CA CYS A 273 17.04 38.20 32.89
C CYS A 273 18.34 39.02 32.98
N GLU A 274 19.45 38.57 32.39
CA GLU A 274 20.69 39.35 32.32
C GLU A 274 20.59 40.51 31.32
N ILE A 275 20.04 40.26 30.13
CA ILE A 275 19.91 41.27 29.07
C ILE A 275 19.10 42.49 29.53
N PHE A 276 18.06 42.27 30.34
CA PHE A 276 17.17 43.32 30.83
C PHE A 276 17.40 43.66 32.31
N GLU A 277 18.56 43.31 32.88
CA GLU A 277 18.96 43.61 34.26
C GLU A 277 17.91 43.23 35.31
N GLY A 278 17.19 42.12 35.10
CA GLY A 278 16.12 41.63 35.98
C GLY A 278 14.82 42.45 35.97
N LYS A 279 14.72 43.52 35.17
CA LYS A 279 13.57 44.47 35.17
C LYS A 279 12.31 43.96 34.47
N LEU A 280 12.33 42.75 33.92
CA LEU A 280 11.20 42.15 33.19
C LEU A 280 9.99 41.84 34.10
N CYS A 281 10.23 41.55 35.38
CA CYS A 281 9.20 41.12 36.34
C CYS A 281 8.82 42.28 37.29
N LYS A 282 7.81 43.09 36.94
CA LYS A 282 7.32 44.12 37.86
C LYS A 282 6.66 43.48 39.09
N ASN A 283 7.18 43.76 40.28
CA ASN A 283 6.77 43.14 41.56
C ASN A 283 7.09 41.63 41.67
N GLY A 284 8.18 41.19 41.07
CA GLY A 284 8.67 39.82 41.20
C GLY A 284 10.15 39.69 40.82
N GLU A 285 10.67 38.48 40.92
CA GLU A 285 12.04 38.09 40.53
C GLU A 285 12.00 37.31 39.21
N CYS A 286 13.00 37.54 38.35
CA CYS A 286 13.11 36.93 37.03
C CYS A 286 13.98 35.68 37.09
N HIS A 287 13.49 34.56 36.55
CA HIS A 287 14.25 33.32 36.41
C HIS A 287 14.40 32.93 34.94
N PRO A 288 15.62 32.63 34.47
CA PRO A 288 15.83 32.17 33.10
C PRO A 288 15.26 30.76 32.88
N THR A 289 14.80 30.50 31.65
CA THR A 289 14.34 29.19 31.18
C THR A 289 15.03 28.86 29.86
N ALA A 290 15.01 27.60 29.42
CA ALA A 290 15.73 27.14 28.22
C ALA A 290 15.50 28.00 26.96
N THR A 291 14.33 28.64 26.84
CA THR A 291 13.96 29.45 25.68
C THR A 291 13.47 30.86 26.03
N SER A 292 13.42 31.24 27.32
CA SER A 292 12.78 32.50 27.77
C SER A 292 13.07 32.84 29.25
N TYR A 293 12.13 33.47 29.97
CA TYR A 293 12.16 33.72 31.42
C TYR A 293 10.80 33.43 32.12
N GLU A 294 10.75 33.28 33.43
CA GLU A 294 9.50 33.29 34.22
C GLU A 294 9.64 34.16 35.48
N CYS A 295 8.53 34.68 35.99
CA CYS A 295 8.50 35.54 37.16
C CYS A 295 8.00 34.79 38.40
N THR A 296 8.77 34.84 39.48
CA THR A 296 8.29 34.54 40.83
C THR A 296 7.80 35.83 41.48
N CYS A 297 6.60 35.84 42.03
CA CYS A 297 5.97 37.09 42.46
C CYS A 297 6.19 37.38 43.95
N ASN A 298 6.39 38.67 44.26
CA ASN A 298 6.49 39.14 45.64
C ASN A 298 5.16 38.96 46.38
N SER A 299 5.22 38.91 47.72
CA SER A 299 4.04 38.68 48.56
C SER A 299 2.88 39.63 48.22
N GLY A 300 1.68 39.07 48.00
CA GLY A 300 0.48 39.81 47.60
C GLY A 300 0.30 40.00 46.09
N TYR A 301 1.17 39.44 45.26
CA TYR A 301 1.02 39.36 43.81
C TYR A 301 1.03 37.90 43.34
N VAL A 302 0.36 37.62 42.23
CA VAL A 302 0.36 36.29 41.60
C VAL A 302 0.80 36.38 40.15
N PRO A 303 1.44 35.33 39.60
CA PRO A 303 1.83 35.31 38.20
C PRO A 303 0.58 35.27 37.30
N ASN A 304 0.62 36.00 36.20
CA ASN A 304 -0.37 35.86 35.14
C ASN A 304 -0.30 34.47 34.48
N ARG A 305 -1.25 34.15 33.59
CA ARG A 305 -1.34 32.83 32.90
C ARG A 305 -0.02 32.36 32.26
N PHE A 306 0.83 33.30 31.83
CA PHE A 306 2.09 33.02 31.14
C PHE A 306 3.31 33.09 32.05
N LYS A 307 3.12 33.33 33.37
CA LYS A 307 4.17 33.60 34.36
C LYS A 307 5.14 34.71 33.95
N LYS A 308 4.67 35.71 33.20
CA LYS A 308 5.51 36.82 32.70
C LYS A 308 5.36 38.12 33.48
N GLN A 309 4.29 38.24 34.28
CA GLN A 309 3.98 39.45 35.03
C GLN A 309 3.29 39.09 36.35
N CYS A 310 3.52 39.92 37.37
CA CYS A 310 2.91 39.78 38.69
C CYS A 310 1.77 40.81 38.86
N ILE A 311 0.56 40.33 39.14
CA ILE A 311 -0.67 41.14 39.21
C ILE A 311 -1.25 41.14 40.63
N LYS A 312 -1.87 42.27 41.03
CA LYS A 312 -2.31 42.57 42.42
C LYS A 312 -3.77 42.21 42.71
N GLU A 313 -4.63 42.17 41.68
CA GLU A 313 -6.06 41.92 41.85
C GLU A 313 -6.37 40.49 41.46
N PHE A 314 -6.45 39.60 42.44
CA PHE A 314 -6.77 38.20 42.21
C PHE A 314 -8.06 37.83 42.94
N ASN A 315 -9.20 37.97 42.24
CA ASN A 315 -10.40 37.24 42.57
C ASN A 315 -10.56 36.10 41.57
N ALA A 316 -10.06 34.91 41.94
CA ALA A 316 -10.11 33.73 41.08
C ALA A 316 -11.54 33.37 40.65
N CYS A 317 -12.54 33.56 41.53
CA CYS A 317 -13.92 33.23 41.24
C CYS A 317 -14.56 34.19 40.21
N ALA A 318 -14.16 35.46 40.18
CA ALA A 318 -14.68 36.43 39.21
C ALA A 318 -14.07 36.25 37.81
N MET A 319 -12.80 35.86 37.74
CA MET A 319 -12.05 35.71 36.48
C MET A 319 -12.25 34.36 35.81
N TYR A 320 -12.23 33.28 36.59
CA TYR A 320 -12.25 31.91 36.07
C TYR A 320 -13.58 31.19 36.38
N GLY A 321 -14.50 31.84 37.09
CA GLY A 321 -15.76 31.25 37.50
C GLY A 321 -15.56 30.03 38.41
N ASN A 322 -16.50 29.09 38.35
CA ASN A 322 -16.41 27.82 39.09
C ASN A 322 -15.38 26.84 38.52
N ASN A 323 -14.72 27.13 37.40
CA ASN A 323 -13.75 26.21 36.78
C ASN A 323 -12.50 25.99 37.64
N VAL A 324 -12.27 26.82 38.66
CA VAL A 324 -11.15 26.67 39.60
C VAL A 324 -11.44 25.61 40.67
N CYS A 325 -12.72 25.32 40.95
CA CYS A 325 -13.14 24.33 41.93
C CYS A 325 -13.77 23.12 41.24
N ALA A 326 -12.94 22.15 40.85
CA ALA A 326 -13.46 20.86 40.39
C ALA A 326 -14.28 20.20 41.49
N ASN A 327 -15.52 19.79 41.21
CA ASN A 327 -16.46 19.19 42.17
C ASN A 327 -16.82 20.08 43.38
N GLY A 328 -16.84 21.40 43.20
CA GLY A 328 -17.29 22.34 44.23
C GLY A 328 -17.64 23.72 43.68
N GLN A 329 -18.03 24.62 44.58
CA GLN A 329 -18.32 26.01 44.28
C GLN A 329 -17.18 26.92 44.77
N CYS A 330 -16.77 27.86 43.94
CA CYS A 330 -15.74 28.84 44.29
C CYS A 330 -16.32 29.88 45.25
N ILE A 331 -15.69 30.04 46.41
CA ILE A 331 -16.03 31.05 47.41
C ILE A 331 -14.85 32.01 47.55
N PRO A 332 -15.05 33.33 47.30
CA PRO A 332 -14.04 34.34 47.58
C PRO A 332 -13.64 34.32 49.05
N SER A 333 -12.33 34.32 49.34
CA SER A 333 -11.81 34.25 50.70
C SER A 333 -10.63 35.22 50.87
N GLY A 334 -10.93 36.46 51.25
CA GLY A 334 -9.93 37.51 51.46
C GLY A 334 -9.16 37.83 50.18
N ARG A 335 -7.84 37.62 50.19
CA ARG A 335 -6.92 37.77 49.04
C ARG A 335 -6.75 36.48 48.22
N SER A 336 -7.61 35.48 48.43
CA SER A 336 -7.60 34.16 47.78
C SER A 336 -9.04 33.66 47.53
N PHE A 337 -9.18 32.39 47.15
CA PHE A 337 -10.46 31.68 47.05
C PHE A 337 -10.38 30.38 47.86
N ARG A 338 -11.54 29.84 48.22
CA ARG A 338 -11.68 28.48 48.78
C ARG A 338 -12.80 27.75 48.06
N CYS A 339 -12.71 26.44 47.97
CA CYS A 339 -13.75 25.62 47.35
C CYS A 339 -14.71 25.09 48.42
N SER A 340 -16.00 25.35 48.24
CA SER A 340 -17.06 24.65 48.96
C SER A 340 -17.43 23.40 48.20
N CYS A 341 -17.05 22.25 48.73
CA CYS A 341 -17.14 20.99 48.01
C CYS A 341 -18.57 20.47 47.91
N ASN A 342 -18.88 19.85 46.77
CA ASN A 342 -20.14 19.15 46.58
C ASN A 342 -20.23 17.95 47.55
N PRO A 343 -21.44 17.50 47.90
CA PRO A 343 -21.62 16.31 48.74
C PRO A 343 -20.80 15.12 48.23
N GLY A 344 -20.12 14.42 49.12
CA GLY A 344 -19.20 13.32 48.78
C GLY A 344 -17.73 13.73 48.73
N TYR A 345 -17.43 14.99 48.41
CA TYR A 345 -16.05 15.48 48.33
C TYR A 345 -15.62 16.19 49.62
N VAL A 346 -14.32 16.20 49.87
CA VAL A 346 -13.70 16.80 51.05
C VAL A 346 -12.68 17.87 50.63
N PRO A 347 -12.60 19.01 51.34
CA PRO A 347 -11.68 20.08 50.97
C PRO A 347 -10.25 19.69 51.30
N SER A 348 -9.32 19.99 50.38
CA SER A 348 -7.89 19.83 50.59
C SER A 348 -7.40 20.62 51.82
N LYS A 349 -6.20 20.29 52.33
CA LYS A 349 -5.65 20.93 53.54
C LYS A 349 -5.50 22.46 53.43
N ASP A 350 -5.29 22.95 52.21
CA ASP A 350 -5.20 24.38 51.85
C ASP A 350 -6.55 24.97 51.39
N GLY A 351 -7.61 24.16 51.29
CA GLY A 351 -8.98 24.57 50.97
C GLY A 351 -9.22 24.96 49.51
N THR A 352 -8.28 24.68 48.62
CA THR A 352 -8.31 25.11 47.21
C THR A 352 -8.82 24.03 46.24
N LEU A 353 -8.94 22.77 46.69
CA LEU A 353 -9.39 21.64 45.90
C LEU A 353 -10.46 20.84 46.64
N CYS A 354 -11.37 20.22 45.89
CA CYS A 354 -12.32 19.24 46.41
C CYS A 354 -11.88 17.84 45.99
N LEU A 355 -11.31 17.13 46.96
CA LEU A 355 -10.73 15.82 46.77
C LEU A 355 -11.76 14.73 47.08
N ASP A 356 -11.59 13.58 46.47
CA ASP A 356 -12.33 12.40 46.87
C ASP A 356 -11.89 11.93 48.27
N LYS A 357 -12.81 11.33 49.02
CA LYS A 357 -12.56 10.82 50.38
C LYS A 357 -11.37 9.86 50.42
N CYS A 358 -11.19 9.01 49.41
CA CYS A 358 -10.05 8.10 49.34
C CYS A 358 -8.70 8.84 49.21
N GLN A 359 -8.67 10.01 48.56
CA GLN A 359 -7.42 10.77 48.36
C GLN A 359 -6.95 11.44 49.65
N GLN A 360 -7.87 11.89 50.49
CA GLN A 360 -7.52 12.62 51.72
C GLN A 360 -7.48 11.75 52.97
N LEU A 361 -8.35 10.73 53.05
CA LEU A 361 -8.57 9.92 54.24
C LEU A 361 -8.42 8.40 53.98
N GLY A 362 -8.02 8.00 52.76
CA GLY A 362 -8.08 6.62 52.26
C GLY A 362 -7.64 5.51 53.23
N PRO A 363 -6.45 5.61 53.86
CA PRO A 363 -5.99 4.59 54.81
C PRO A 363 -6.81 4.49 56.10
N ALA A 364 -7.47 5.59 56.49
CA ALA A 364 -8.32 5.65 57.68
C ALA A 364 -9.78 5.25 57.40
N LEU A 365 -10.24 5.38 56.14
CA LEU A 365 -11.60 5.00 55.72
C LEU A 365 -11.76 3.49 55.59
N CYS A 366 -10.80 2.81 54.97
CA CYS A 366 -10.84 1.37 54.71
C CYS A 366 -9.80 0.63 55.53
N LEU A 367 -10.00 0.54 56.85
CA LEU A 367 -9.10 -0.24 57.71
C LEU A 367 -9.11 -1.72 57.27
N ASN A 368 -7.94 -2.29 57.03
CA ASN A 368 -7.75 -3.64 56.45
C ASN A 368 -8.29 -3.80 55.02
N GLY A 369 -8.29 -2.73 54.22
CA GLY A 369 -8.62 -2.77 52.81
C GLY A 369 -8.06 -1.58 52.02
N PHE A 370 -8.49 -1.45 50.76
CA PHE A 370 -8.16 -0.36 49.87
C PHE A 370 -9.42 0.46 49.57
N CYS A 371 -9.31 1.78 49.68
CA CYS A 371 -10.39 2.70 49.32
C CYS A 371 -10.42 2.89 47.81
N VAL A 372 -11.58 2.65 47.21
CA VAL A 372 -11.82 2.86 45.78
C VAL A 372 -12.91 3.91 45.60
N GLY A 373 -12.57 4.99 44.92
CA GLY A 373 -13.52 6.05 44.59
C GLY A 373 -14.62 5.55 43.65
N ARG A 374 -15.85 6.01 43.91
CA ARG A 374 -17.06 5.79 43.12
C ARG A 374 -17.56 7.15 42.59
N PRO A 375 -18.44 7.17 41.58
CA PRO A 375 -18.99 8.42 41.04
C PRO A 375 -19.58 9.32 42.14
N TYR A 376 -19.53 10.64 41.92
CA TYR A 376 -20.07 11.65 42.83
C TYR A 376 -19.38 11.75 44.21
N GLY A 377 -18.10 11.34 44.32
CA GLY A 377 -17.34 11.42 45.57
C GLY A 377 -17.77 10.36 46.60
N ASP A 378 -18.46 9.32 46.13
CA ASP A 378 -18.70 8.14 46.95
C ASP A 378 -17.48 7.21 46.94
N TYR A 379 -17.40 6.23 47.83
CA TYR A 379 -16.29 5.28 47.87
C TYR A 379 -16.73 3.90 48.32
N GLU A 380 -15.96 2.86 48.03
CA GLU A 380 -16.13 1.55 48.64
C GLU A 380 -14.78 0.99 49.10
N CYS A 381 -14.84 0.07 50.05
CA CYS A 381 -13.66 -0.63 50.53
C CYS A 381 -13.52 -2.00 49.89
N LEU A 382 -12.38 -2.24 49.25
CA LEU A 382 -11.95 -3.55 48.81
C LEU A 382 -11.11 -4.19 49.93
N CYS A 383 -11.60 -5.26 50.53
CA CYS A 383 -11.01 -5.82 51.74
C CYS A 383 -9.83 -6.74 51.45
N ASN A 384 -8.83 -6.69 52.34
CA ASN A 384 -7.72 -7.62 52.34
C ASN A 384 -8.18 -9.03 52.77
N TYR A 385 -7.38 -10.04 52.44
CA TYR A 385 -7.67 -11.44 52.76
C TYR A 385 -7.99 -11.64 54.26
N GLY A 386 -9.08 -12.35 54.56
CA GLY A 386 -9.59 -12.55 55.93
C GLY A 386 -10.62 -11.53 56.40
N TYR A 387 -10.92 -10.52 55.57
CA TYR A 387 -11.96 -9.53 55.82
C TYR A 387 -12.98 -9.52 54.68
N GLN A 388 -14.26 -9.35 55.03
CA GLN A 388 -15.35 -9.14 54.10
C GLN A 388 -15.86 -7.69 54.16
N PRO A 389 -16.37 -7.13 53.06
CA PRO A 389 -16.96 -5.81 53.10
C PRO A 389 -18.20 -5.81 53.99
N SER A 390 -18.40 -4.72 54.73
CA SER A 390 -19.64 -4.45 55.45
C SER A 390 -20.84 -4.42 54.50
N THR A 391 -22.05 -4.48 55.05
CA THR A 391 -23.30 -4.46 54.27
C THR A 391 -23.44 -3.22 53.38
N ASP A 392 -22.91 -2.08 53.82
CA ASP A 392 -22.83 -0.82 53.06
C ASP A 392 -21.55 -0.68 52.20
N ARG A 393 -20.65 -1.67 52.27
CA ARG A 393 -19.34 -1.73 51.60
C ARG A 393 -18.40 -0.57 51.93
N LYS A 394 -18.63 0.13 53.05
CA LYS A 394 -17.81 1.26 53.51
C LYS A 394 -16.72 0.86 54.50
N SER A 395 -16.70 -0.39 54.95
CA SER A 395 -15.76 -0.91 55.95
C SER A 395 -15.39 -2.36 55.65
N CYS A 396 -14.29 -2.85 56.23
CA CYS A 396 -13.89 -4.25 56.16
C CYS A 396 -14.03 -4.91 57.54
N ILE A 397 -14.91 -5.89 57.62
CA ILE A 397 -15.23 -6.64 58.85
C ILE A 397 -14.65 -8.06 58.76
N ILE A 398 -14.35 -8.68 59.90
CA ILE A 398 -13.76 -10.02 59.93
C ILE A 398 -14.78 -11.03 59.38
N SER A 399 -14.38 -11.83 58.40
CA SER A 399 -15.21 -12.92 57.89
C SER A 399 -15.06 -14.15 58.78
N ASP A 400 -16.03 -14.32 59.70
CA ASP A 400 -16.15 -15.43 60.64
C ASP A 400 -15.11 -15.47 61.80
N PRO A 401 -15.55 -15.36 63.08
CA PRO A 401 -14.67 -15.42 64.26
C PRO A 401 -13.92 -16.75 64.49
N PHE A 402 -14.24 -17.84 63.77
CA PHE A 402 -13.68 -19.18 64.03
C PHE A 402 -12.65 -19.70 63.02
N ARG A 403 -12.18 -18.86 62.08
CA ARG A 403 -11.09 -19.25 61.17
C ARG A 403 -10.04 -18.16 61.06
N THR A 404 -9.15 -18.10 62.05
CA THR A 404 -7.89 -17.38 61.91
C THR A 404 -7.04 -18.01 60.79
N PRO A 405 -6.62 -17.28 59.75
CA PRO A 405 -5.50 -17.71 58.94
C PRO A 405 -4.25 -17.47 59.80
N LYS A 406 -3.62 -18.55 60.25
CA LYS A 406 -2.29 -18.50 60.87
C LYS A 406 -1.29 -17.80 59.92
N PRO A 407 -0.31 -17.04 60.45
CA PRO A 407 0.79 -16.56 59.64
C PRO A 407 1.59 -17.76 59.13
N GLN A 408 1.66 -17.97 57.81
CA GLN A 408 2.67 -18.84 57.23
C GLN A 408 4.00 -18.10 57.17
N TYR A 409 4.64 -17.97 58.34
CA TYR A 409 6.09 -18.09 58.38
C TYR A 409 6.39 -19.58 58.29
N SER A 410 6.89 -20.03 57.14
CA SER A 410 7.57 -21.33 57.06
C SER A 410 9.06 -21.07 57.26
N GLU A 411 9.60 -21.75 58.27
CA GLU A 411 10.97 -21.65 58.75
C GLU A 411 11.99 -22.04 57.68
N LEU A 412 13.10 -21.31 57.68
CA LEU A 412 14.35 -21.66 57.01
C LEU A 412 14.83 -23.04 57.47
N ARG A 413 15.18 -23.89 56.50
CA ARG A 413 16.32 -24.83 56.64
C ARG A 413 17.40 -24.45 55.61
N LEU A 414 18.61 -24.16 56.11
CA LEU A 414 19.87 -24.12 55.36
C LEU A 414 20.21 -25.57 54.91
N ALA A 415 20.82 -25.95 53.78
CA ALA A 415 21.65 -25.35 52.70
C ALA A 415 21.59 -26.32 51.45
N PRO A 416 22.36 -26.22 50.32
CA PRO A 416 23.28 -25.20 49.78
C PRO A 416 22.87 -24.73 48.33
N PRO A 417 23.68 -23.93 47.59
CA PRO A 417 23.20 -23.05 46.53
C PRO A 417 23.35 -23.63 45.13
N SER A 418 22.30 -23.50 44.30
CA SER A 418 22.33 -23.07 42.89
C SER A 418 21.00 -23.41 42.20
N ALA A 419 20.29 -22.39 41.68
CA ALA A 419 19.67 -22.38 40.34
C ALA A 419 18.70 -21.21 40.15
N LEU A 420 19.24 -20.14 39.55
CA LEU A 420 18.60 -19.27 38.56
C LEU A 420 17.38 -18.43 39.01
N SER A 421 17.70 -17.30 39.65
CA SER A 421 16.88 -16.09 39.51
C SER A 421 16.92 -15.68 38.03
N TYR A 422 15.80 -15.81 37.32
CA TYR A 422 15.66 -15.24 35.99
C TYR A 422 15.43 -13.73 36.15
N PRO A 423 16.28 -12.87 35.56
CA PRO A 423 16.05 -11.44 35.57
C PRO A 423 14.71 -11.11 34.91
N ASN A 424 14.03 -10.09 35.41
CA ASN A 424 12.77 -9.62 34.85
C ASN A 424 13.00 -9.20 33.37
N PRO A 425 12.42 -9.92 32.40
CA PRO A 425 12.67 -9.65 30.98
C PRO A 425 12.15 -8.28 30.56
N CYS A 426 11.15 -7.73 31.27
CA CYS A 426 10.63 -6.40 30.98
C CYS A 426 11.59 -5.27 31.36
N ASP A 427 12.68 -5.55 32.07
CA ASP A 427 13.74 -4.57 32.35
C ASP A 427 14.78 -4.47 31.23
N ASP A 428 14.84 -5.47 30.34
CA ASP A 428 15.73 -5.50 29.18
C ASP A 428 15.31 -4.49 28.10
N ILE A 429 16.24 -3.64 27.67
CA ILE A 429 16.01 -2.57 26.69
C ILE A 429 15.57 -3.13 25.32
N ALA A 430 16.08 -4.29 24.91
CA ALA A 430 15.68 -4.94 23.65
C ALA A 430 14.23 -5.44 23.72
N ILE A 431 13.77 -5.91 24.89
CA ILE A 431 12.38 -6.33 25.11
C ILE A 431 11.45 -5.11 25.18
N LYS A 432 11.87 -4.04 25.87
CA LYS A 432 11.14 -2.75 25.87
C LYS A 432 10.94 -2.20 24.45
N ARG A 433 11.97 -2.32 23.59
CA ARG A 433 11.88 -1.94 22.17
C ARG A 433 10.89 -2.80 21.38
N LYS A 434 10.79 -4.10 21.66
CA LYS A 434 9.80 -4.98 21.01
C LYS A 434 8.36 -4.65 21.43
N CYS A 435 8.13 -4.24 22.68
CA CYS A 435 6.81 -3.80 23.13
C CYS A 435 6.51 -2.31 22.82
N THR A 436 7.27 -1.65 21.93
CA THR A 436 7.02 -0.24 21.59
C THR A 436 5.66 -0.10 20.90
N GLY A 437 4.78 0.74 21.46
CA GLY A 437 3.35 0.76 21.12
C GLY A 437 2.47 -0.08 22.04
N GLY A 438 2.97 -0.51 23.21
CA GLY A 438 2.26 -1.25 24.25
C GLY A 438 2.98 -1.23 25.61
N PHE A 439 2.65 -2.16 26.50
CA PHE A 439 3.36 -2.40 27.76
C PHE A 439 3.77 -3.88 27.93
N CYS A 440 4.91 -4.12 28.58
CA CYS A 440 5.47 -5.46 28.83
C CYS A 440 4.95 -6.03 30.15
N ILE A 441 4.62 -7.33 30.16
CA ILE A 441 4.18 -8.11 31.32
C ILE A 441 5.17 -9.25 31.53
N ASN A 442 5.73 -9.38 32.74
CA ASN A 442 6.59 -10.49 33.13
C ASN A 442 5.74 -11.70 33.53
N LEU A 443 6.01 -12.86 32.95
CA LEU A 443 5.30 -14.13 33.21
C LEU A 443 6.13 -15.13 34.04
N ASP A 444 7.21 -14.65 34.66
CA ASP A 444 8.23 -15.41 35.38
C ASP A 444 9.01 -16.39 34.49
N LYS A 445 10.10 -16.97 35.03
CA LYS A 445 11.00 -17.91 34.31
C LYS A 445 11.53 -17.38 32.97
N GLY A 446 11.77 -16.07 32.88
CA GLY A 446 12.32 -15.42 31.69
C GLY A 446 11.33 -15.16 30.55
N GLN A 447 10.03 -15.41 30.77
CA GLN A 447 8.98 -15.19 29.76
C GLN A 447 8.31 -13.82 29.91
N TYR A 448 7.87 -13.24 28.79
CA TYR A 448 7.18 -11.96 28.78
C TYR A 448 6.11 -11.88 27.68
N GLU A 449 5.16 -10.97 27.86
CA GLU A 449 4.11 -10.66 26.89
C GLU A 449 3.97 -9.13 26.72
N CYS A 450 3.84 -8.65 25.48
CA CYS A 450 3.51 -7.28 25.14
C CYS A 450 2.00 -7.12 24.94
N ARG A 451 1.37 -6.24 25.72
CA ARG A 451 0.00 -5.78 25.46
C ARG A 451 0.01 -4.47 24.69
N CYS A 452 -0.41 -4.52 23.43
CA CYS A 452 -0.35 -3.37 22.52
C CYS A 452 -1.51 -2.38 22.73
N PHE A 453 -1.22 -1.09 22.59
CA PHE A 453 -2.19 0.00 22.59
C PHE A 453 -2.99 0.02 21.28
N SER A 454 -4.11 0.78 21.26
CA SER A 454 -4.91 0.97 20.05
C SER A 454 -4.07 1.57 18.92
N GLY A 455 -4.17 1.00 17.71
CA GLY A 455 -3.34 1.35 16.55
C GLY A 455 -2.09 0.46 16.36
N TYR A 456 -1.82 -0.45 17.29
CA TYR A 456 -0.75 -1.45 17.20
C TYR A 456 -1.35 -2.85 17.33
N ARG A 457 -0.77 -3.83 16.62
CA ARG A 457 -1.15 -5.25 16.73
C ARG A 457 -0.01 -6.08 17.30
N ALA A 458 -0.38 -7.06 18.11
CA ALA A 458 0.56 -8.02 18.68
C ALA A 458 1.00 -9.02 17.59
N VAL A 459 2.30 -9.27 17.50
CA VAL A 459 2.89 -10.26 16.59
C VAL A 459 3.90 -11.13 17.34
N ASN A 460 4.33 -12.22 16.71
CA ASN A 460 5.26 -13.18 17.28
C ASN A 460 4.79 -13.70 18.66
N ARG A 461 3.56 -14.26 18.71
CA ARG A 461 2.93 -14.78 19.96
C ARG A 461 2.91 -13.74 21.09
N ASN A 462 2.48 -12.52 20.77
CA ASN A 462 2.38 -11.40 21.71
C ASN A 462 3.72 -10.94 22.31
N THR A 463 4.87 -11.21 21.67
CA THR A 463 6.18 -10.75 22.18
C THR A 463 6.67 -9.45 21.51
N GLN A 464 5.86 -8.86 20.62
CA GLN A 464 6.16 -7.61 19.94
C GLN A 464 4.89 -6.87 19.51
N CYS A 465 4.92 -5.54 19.55
CA CYS A 465 3.89 -4.66 18.99
C CYS A 465 4.39 -4.02 17.71
N ILE A 466 3.58 -4.05 16.65
CA ILE A 466 3.84 -3.34 15.38
C ILE A 466 2.66 -2.47 15.00
N ALA A 467 2.94 -1.29 14.46
CA ALA A 467 1.92 -0.35 14.02
C ALA A 467 1.03 -0.99 12.94
N ASP A 468 -0.29 -0.93 13.13
CA ASP A 468 -1.27 -1.49 12.22
C ASP A 468 -1.84 -0.39 11.31
N TYR A 469 -1.10 -0.10 10.23
CA TYR A 469 -1.44 0.97 9.27
C TYR A 469 -2.74 0.72 8.48
N LYS A 470 -3.44 -0.41 8.70
CA LYS A 470 -4.74 -0.70 8.06
C LYS A 470 -5.94 -0.09 8.80
N ARG A 471 -5.75 0.60 9.94
CA ARG A 471 -6.85 1.26 10.69
C ARG A 471 -6.81 2.79 10.71
N GLN A 472 -5.96 3.44 9.91
CA GLN A 472 -5.90 4.90 9.84
C GLN A 472 -6.76 5.54 8.74
N TRP A 473 -7.47 4.74 7.94
CA TRP A 473 -8.51 5.21 7.02
C TRP A 473 -9.72 4.27 7.07
N GLY A 474 -10.56 4.47 8.10
CA GLY A 474 -11.91 3.91 8.14
C GLY A 474 -12.90 5.04 7.88
N MET A 475 -13.55 5.00 6.72
CA MET A 475 -14.87 5.58 6.50
C MET A 475 -15.89 4.96 7.45
#